data_AF-A0A4W6D2Z2-F1
#
_entry.id   AF-A0A4W6D2Z2-F1
#
_cell.length_a   1.000
_cell.length_b   1.000
_cell.length_c   1.000
_cell.angle_alpha   90.00
_cell.angle_beta   90.00
_cell.angle_gamma   90.00
#
_symmetry.space_group_name_H-M   'P 1'
#
loop_
_entity.id
_entity.type
_entity.pdbx_description
1 polymer ?
#
loop_
_entity_poly.entity_id
_entity_poly.type
_entity_poly.pdbx_seq_one_letter_code
_entity_poly.pdbx_strand_id
1 'polypeptide(L)'
;SAGRASQSVWILNGSLCCCISFLQHGETEPGPIHSLHLSGSGVFVPHSSSPCWHFFASLFSRQPASFPPLLLHPFQKLHTRRHQSVSHSSSSSDASSSHKLPTSPQSDERHKLNANALHHKGKDLFSWATEREKKLIGAGDSKKVIQKVKGRSKLEALFNHPLYNLPHPDPQEDDWLLRVKTDEDARDTGSEEEVRENAINDDSQWHSASEEEGYDKVTWTSDVETHPPWLRFHLGISCWELYNRKDHNLAQLTHYLATQRILGAVQKTGGTQLKLLISFPNYGQALLKPIRQSRDAETDVNLFYFSDFERHNAEIAAFHLDRLLGFNRIPPVVGRLINVTTEIREITTDHRLSRTFFTSPAGNVCFYGQCEYYCAAEHPVCGQPHVLEVSLAAMLPDLTLAPRRSWRSPWRRSYSRTKLAPWEKDLTYCDTVKQTPPYNHGTRLVDLIDMAVLDFLMSNMDRHHYETFEKFGNETFLLHLDNGRAFGRHSQDEPSILAPLQQCCRIRRSTLLRLHLLSLPSFRLSDIMRESLAQDPLAVVAPLLSEPHLSALDRRLGTVLQVVQTCQEQNSDVIYNDLEGYNDTTA
;
A
#
# COMPACT_ATOMS: atom_id res chain seq x y z
N SER A 1 12.10 20.05 -53.60
CA SER A 1 13.54 19.95 -53.31
C SER A 1 13.75 18.91 -52.23
N ALA A 2 14.60 17.92 -52.52
CA ALA A 2 15.19 16.93 -51.61
C ALA A 2 14.25 16.21 -50.62
N GLY A 3 13.84 14.99 -50.99
CA GLY A 3 13.45 13.99 -50.00
C GLY A 3 14.66 13.49 -49.20
N ARG A 4 14.45 13.21 -47.92
CA ARG A 4 15.25 12.26 -47.16
C ARG A 4 14.30 11.33 -46.41
N ALA A 5 14.34 10.08 -46.82
CA ALA A 5 13.90 8.97 -46.00
C ALA A 5 14.86 8.82 -44.81
N SER A 6 14.31 8.59 -43.62
CA SER A 6 15.05 7.97 -42.52
C SER A 6 14.38 6.64 -42.22
N GLN A 7 15.05 5.56 -42.60
CA GLN A 7 14.71 4.21 -42.17
C GLN A 7 15.21 4.04 -40.73
N SER A 8 14.31 3.62 -39.84
CA SER A 8 14.69 2.95 -38.60
C SER A 8 14.11 1.54 -38.65
N VAL A 9 15.01 0.57 -38.80
CA VAL A 9 14.70 -0.86 -38.77
C VAL A 9 14.64 -1.29 -37.31
N TRP A 10 13.51 -1.88 -36.91
CA TRP A 10 13.47 -2.79 -35.77
C TRP A 10 12.94 -4.14 -36.26
N ILE A 11 13.79 -5.15 -36.17
CA ILE A 11 13.45 -6.55 -36.38
C ILE A 11 12.92 -7.09 -35.06
N LEU A 12 11.68 -7.58 -35.06
CA LEU A 12 11.23 -8.62 -34.13
C LEU A 12 10.17 -9.50 -34.80
N ASN A 13 10.34 -10.80 -34.57
CA ASN A 13 9.79 -11.93 -35.31
C ASN A 13 8.26 -11.94 -35.49
N GLY A 14 7.84 -12.20 -36.72
CA GLY A 14 6.78 -13.16 -37.02
C GLY A 14 5.34 -12.63 -37.14
N SER A 15 4.90 -12.53 -38.41
CA SER A 15 3.52 -12.44 -38.90
C SER A 15 2.86 -11.06 -38.94
N LEU A 16 2.88 -10.50 -40.16
CA LEU A 16 1.97 -9.46 -40.64
C LEU A 16 0.51 -9.95 -40.55
N CYS A 17 -0.36 -9.10 -40.01
CA CYS A 17 -1.74 -8.99 -40.46
C CYS A 17 -2.11 -7.51 -40.51
N CYS A 18 -2.25 -6.97 -41.72
CA CYS A 18 -2.73 -5.60 -41.96
C CYS A 18 -4.26 -5.56 -41.79
N CYS A 19 -4.75 -4.79 -40.81
CA CYS A 19 -6.10 -4.23 -40.85
C CYS A 19 -5.98 -2.71 -40.83
N ILE A 20 -6.30 -2.09 -41.97
CA ILE A 20 -6.47 -0.64 -42.11
C ILE A 20 -7.91 -0.33 -41.68
N SER A 21 -8.08 0.47 -40.63
CA SER A 21 -9.37 1.07 -40.26
C SER A 21 -9.36 2.55 -40.60
N PHE A 22 -10.21 2.95 -41.55
CA PHE A 22 -10.51 4.34 -41.83
C PHE A 22 -11.49 4.87 -40.77
N LEU A 23 -11.09 5.92 -40.05
CA LEU A 23 -11.97 6.78 -39.24
C LEU A 23 -12.42 7.93 -40.14
N GLN A 24 -13.72 7.97 -40.45
CA GLN A 24 -14.33 9.06 -41.20
C GLN A 24 -15.23 9.86 -40.24
N HIS A 25 -14.83 11.11 -40.00
CA HIS A 25 -15.61 12.12 -39.29
C HIS A 25 -16.92 12.40 -40.04
N GLY A 26 -18.04 12.33 -39.33
CA GLY A 26 -19.35 12.82 -39.78
C GLY A 26 -19.71 14.08 -39.02
N GLU A 27 -19.64 15.23 -39.70
CA GLU A 27 -20.33 16.45 -39.30
C GLU A 27 -21.72 16.48 -39.95
N THR A 28 -22.72 16.80 -39.14
CA THR A 28 -24.11 17.00 -39.50
C THR A 28 -24.40 18.47 -39.74
N GLU A 29 -24.93 18.83 -40.92
CA GLU A 29 -25.88 19.94 -41.10
C GLU A 29 -26.74 19.71 -42.37
N PRO A 30 -27.98 20.25 -42.43
CA PRO A 30 -29.02 19.80 -43.36
C PRO A 30 -29.21 20.71 -44.58
N GLY A 31 -29.41 20.10 -45.75
CA GLY A 31 -29.88 20.78 -46.97
C GLY A 31 -30.99 19.95 -47.62
N PRO A 32 -32.16 20.53 -47.98
CA PRO A 32 -33.27 19.74 -48.46
C PRO A 32 -33.48 19.88 -49.98
N ILE A 33 -34.28 18.95 -50.52
CA ILE A 33 -35.21 19.12 -51.66
C ILE A 33 -34.84 18.50 -53.04
N HIS A 34 -35.80 17.67 -53.49
CA HIS A 34 -36.19 17.19 -54.84
C HIS A 34 -35.37 16.11 -55.56
N SER A 35 -35.86 14.87 -55.68
CA SER A 35 -36.97 14.34 -56.51
C SER A 35 -36.59 14.15 -57.99
N LEU A 36 -36.53 12.90 -58.45
CA LEU A 36 -36.94 12.38 -59.79
C LEU A 36 -36.55 10.88 -59.86
N HIS A 37 -37.46 9.93 -59.62
CA HIS A 37 -38.35 9.23 -60.55
C HIS A 37 -37.70 8.23 -61.54
N LEU A 38 -38.10 6.95 -61.39
CA LEU A 38 -38.32 5.88 -62.42
C LEU A 38 -37.12 5.48 -63.31
N SER A 39 -36.90 4.23 -63.72
CA SER A 39 -37.59 2.94 -63.58
C SER A 39 -36.79 1.88 -64.35
N GLY A 40 -36.60 0.69 -63.77
CA GLY A 40 -36.52 -0.62 -64.46
C GLY A 40 -35.35 -0.88 -65.44
N SER A 41 -35.02 -2.09 -65.87
CA SER A 41 -35.29 -3.48 -65.48
C SER A 41 -34.35 -4.31 -66.38
N GLY A 42 -33.74 -5.40 -65.89
CA GLY A 42 -32.99 -6.37 -66.72
C GLY A 42 -32.09 -7.27 -65.85
N VAL A 43 -32.51 -8.44 -65.34
CA VAL A 43 -32.84 -9.74 -65.99
C VAL A 43 -31.59 -10.56 -66.36
N PHE A 44 -31.44 -11.69 -65.62
CA PHE A 44 -30.83 -13.00 -65.95
C PHE A 44 -29.29 -13.16 -66.08
N VAL A 45 -28.61 -14.27 -65.73
CA VAL A 45 -28.77 -15.52 -64.91
C VAL A 45 -27.42 -16.30 -65.08
N PRO A 46 -27.09 -17.32 -64.25
CA PRO A 46 -25.73 -17.74 -63.89
C PRO A 46 -25.32 -19.16 -64.38
N HIS A 47 -24.13 -19.62 -63.98
CA HIS A 47 -23.68 -21.03 -64.01
C HIS A 47 -22.98 -21.37 -62.68
N SER A 48 -23.59 -22.20 -61.81
CA SER A 48 -23.48 -23.68 -61.67
C SER A 48 -22.15 -24.12 -61.04
N SER A 49 -22.12 -24.76 -59.87
CA SER A 49 -22.55 -26.14 -59.69
C SER A 49 -22.58 -26.56 -58.20
N SER A 50 -23.64 -27.30 -57.84
CA SER A 50 -23.93 -28.04 -56.59
C SER A 50 -23.34 -29.49 -56.68
N PRO A 51 -23.47 -30.46 -55.72
CA PRO A 51 -24.59 -30.57 -54.77
C PRO A 51 -24.49 -31.36 -53.43
N CYS A 52 -25.59 -31.22 -52.66
CA CYS A 52 -26.25 -32.15 -51.72
C CYS A 52 -25.55 -32.49 -50.37
N TRP A 53 -26.24 -32.48 -49.21
CA TRP A 53 -27.56 -33.05 -48.91
C TRP A 53 -28.37 -32.27 -47.84
N HIS A 54 -29.69 -32.34 -47.98
CA HIS A 54 -30.75 -31.83 -47.11
C HIS A 54 -31.06 -32.75 -45.91
N PHE A 55 -31.59 -32.20 -44.82
CA PHE A 55 -32.92 -32.59 -44.32
C PHE A 55 -33.65 -31.42 -43.62
N PHE A 56 -34.90 -31.24 -44.05
CA PHE A 56 -35.98 -30.30 -43.71
C PHE A 56 -36.72 -30.76 -42.41
N ALA A 57 -37.67 -30.09 -41.72
CA ALA A 57 -38.41 -28.82 -41.86
C ALA A 57 -39.11 -28.44 -40.52
N SER A 58 -39.36 -27.14 -40.36
CA SER A 58 -40.57 -26.44 -39.85
C SER A 58 -41.65 -27.14 -39.00
N LEU A 59 -42.17 -26.44 -37.97
CA LEU A 59 -43.48 -25.75 -38.02
C LEU A 59 -43.79 -24.93 -36.75
N PHE A 60 -44.74 -23.99 -36.96
CA PHE A 60 -45.05 -22.76 -36.24
C PHE A 60 -45.87 -22.89 -34.94
N SER A 61 -45.79 -21.79 -34.15
CA SER A 61 -46.90 -21.05 -33.51
C SER A 61 -47.32 -21.25 -32.04
N ARG A 62 -47.27 -20.10 -31.34
CA ARG A 62 -48.26 -19.47 -30.42
C ARG A 62 -48.02 -19.47 -28.89
N GLN A 63 -47.68 -18.23 -28.47
CA GLN A 63 -48.23 -17.39 -27.37
C GLN A 63 -47.70 -17.50 -25.92
N PRO A 64 -47.66 -16.33 -25.21
CA PRO A 64 -47.02 -16.16 -23.91
C PRO A 64 -48.01 -16.27 -22.74
N ALA A 65 -47.56 -16.78 -21.59
CA ALA A 65 -48.32 -16.80 -20.35
C ALA A 65 -47.87 -15.68 -19.40
N SER A 66 -48.81 -14.81 -19.08
CA SER A 66 -48.79 -13.73 -18.10
C SER A 66 -48.93 -14.25 -16.66
N PHE A 67 -48.14 -13.69 -15.72
CA PHE A 67 -48.30 -13.86 -14.27
C PHE A 67 -49.22 -12.77 -13.68
N PRO A 68 -50.08 -13.07 -12.70
CA PRO A 68 -50.84 -12.06 -11.98
C PRO A 68 -50.09 -11.52 -10.74
N PRO A 69 -50.34 -10.25 -10.33
CA PRO A 69 -49.76 -9.66 -9.13
C PRO A 69 -50.64 -9.93 -7.91
N LEU A 70 -50.03 -10.04 -6.72
CA LEU A 70 -50.75 -9.97 -5.45
C LEU A 70 -50.30 -8.78 -4.61
N LEU A 71 -51.32 -8.11 -4.09
CA LEU A 71 -51.38 -6.80 -3.47
C LEU A 71 -50.80 -6.76 -2.05
N LEU A 72 -50.14 -5.64 -1.75
CA LEU A 72 -49.86 -5.13 -0.42
C LEU A 72 -51.08 -4.38 0.13
N HIS A 73 -51.40 -4.55 1.41
CA HIS A 73 -52.05 -3.53 2.25
C HIS A 73 -51.68 -3.72 3.74
N PRO A 74 -51.78 -2.66 4.57
CA PRO A 74 -50.85 -2.39 5.68
C PRO A 74 -51.54 -2.24 7.05
N PHE A 75 -50.70 -1.94 8.06
CA PHE A 75 -51.00 -1.42 9.41
C PHE A 75 -51.68 -2.35 10.44
N GLN A 76 -51.02 -2.59 11.57
CA GLN A 76 -51.20 -1.78 12.80
C GLN A 76 -50.21 -2.17 13.91
N LYS A 77 -49.70 -1.15 14.60
CA LYS A 77 -49.01 -1.24 15.89
C LYS A 77 -50.00 -1.65 16.99
N LEU A 78 -49.58 -2.49 17.92
CA LEU A 78 -50.01 -2.33 19.31
C LEU A 78 -48.90 -2.72 20.30
N HIS A 79 -48.90 -1.96 21.38
CA HIS A 79 -47.91 -1.85 22.43
C HIS A 79 -48.19 -2.86 23.56
N THR A 80 -47.16 -3.06 24.39
CA THR A 80 -47.17 -3.22 25.87
C THR A 80 -47.11 -4.59 26.56
N ARG A 81 -46.06 -4.63 27.43
CA ARG A 81 -45.91 -5.23 28.78
C ARG A 81 -45.65 -6.74 28.87
N ARG A 82 -44.47 -7.20 29.34
CA ARG A 82 -43.74 -7.06 30.63
C ARG A 82 -44.23 -8.08 31.68
N HIS A 83 -43.41 -9.12 31.92
CA HIS A 83 -42.97 -9.72 33.20
C HIS A 83 -42.25 -11.05 32.87
N GLN A 84 -40.97 -11.26 33.24
CA GLN A 84 -40.50 -11.94 34.48
C GLN A 84 -41.27 -13.23 34.77
N SER A 85 -40.71 -14.39 35.08
CA SER A 85 -39.35 -14.90 35.30
C SER A 85 -39.54 -16.37 35.73
N VAL A 86 -38.45 -17.14 35.81
CA VAL A 86 -38.22 -18.33 36.65
C VAL A 86 -38.01 -19.65 35.87
N SER A 87 -36.79 -20.11 36.08
CA SER A 87 -36.16 -21.41 35.91
C SER A 87 -36.90 -22.60 36.52
N HIS A 88 -36.76 -23.79 35.93
CA HIS A 88 -36.17 -24.97 36.60
C HIS A 88 -35.88 -26.10 35.61
N SER A 89 -34.99 -26.97 36.06
CA SER A 89 -34.12 -27.90 35.35
C SER A 89 -34.65 -29.34 35.28
N SER A 90 -34.02 -30.10 34.37
CA SER A 90 -33.54 -31.49 34.44
C SER A 90 -34.51 -32.70 34.35
N SER A 91 -34.19 -33.59 33.39
CA SER A 91 -34.02 -35.07 33.44
C SER A 91 -34.62 -35.73 32.18
N SER A 92 -33.85 -36.18 31.17
CA SER A 92 -33.10 -37.45 31.03
C SER A 92 -33.95 -38.73 30.89
N SER A 93 -33.80 -39.45 29.77
CA SER A 93 -33.73 -40.93 29.71
C SER A 93 -33.38 -41.45 28.31
N ASP A 94 -32.45 -42.41 28.31
CA ASP A 94 -31.79 -43.12 27.21
C ASP A 94 -32.62 -44.18 26.47
N ALA A 95 -32.13 -44.64 25.31
CA ALA A 95 -32.12 -46.06 24.93
C ALA A 95 -31.05 -46.38 23.84
N SER A 96 -30.27 -47.44 24.06
CA SER A 96 -29.15 -47.92 23.24
C SER A 96 -29.51 -49.09 22.31
N SER A 97 -28.68 -49.40 21.31
CA SER A 97 -28.30 -50.80 21.00
C SER A 97 -26.95 -50.91 20.26
N SER A 98 -26.33 -52.06 20.44
CA SER A 98 -24.90 -52.45 20.27
C SER A 98 -24.64 -53.35 19.05
N HIS A 99 -23.38 -53.49 18.57
CA HIS A 99 -22.69 -54.77 18.30
C HIS A 99 -21.19 -54.61 17.90
N LYS A 100 -20.43 -55.72 17.94
CA LYS A 100 -19.01 -55.89 18.33
C LYS A 100 -17.96 -56.10 17.18
N LEU A 101 -16.70 -55.81 17.53
CA LEU A 101 -15.32 -56.26 17.12
C LEU A 101 -15.14 -57.71 16.56
N PRO A 102 -13.99 -58.13 15.90
CA PRO A 102 -12.61 -58.05 16.48
C PRO A 102 -11.31 -58.10 15.60
N THR A 103 -10.18 -57.76 16.28
CA THR A 103 -8.77 -58.29 16.24
C THR A 103 -7.68 -57.94 15.21
N SER A 104 -6.48 -57.74 15.79
CA SER A 104 -5.13 -57.37 15.31
C SER A 104 -4.30 -58.57 14.79
N PRO A 105 -3.07 -58.37 14.24
CA PRO A 105 -1.88 -58.64 15.06
C PRO A 105 -0.76 -57.58 15.01
N GLN A 106 0.07 -57.58 16.06
CA GLN A 106 1.24 -56.73 16.34
C GLN A 106 2.49 -57.10 15.53
N SER A 107 3.40 -56.13 15.36
CA SER A 107 4.84 -56.34 15.65
C SER A 107 5.49 -55.00 16.03
N ASP A 108 6.15 -55.01 17.18
CA ASP A 108 6.91 -53.93 17.82
C ASP A 108 8.16 -53.49 17.03
N GLU A 109 8.54 -52.22 17.15
CA GLU A 109 9.83 -51.86 17.75
C GLU A 109 9.88 -50.36 18.13
N ARG A 110 10.20 -50.11 19.40
CA ARG A 110 10.42 -48.80 20.01
C ARG A 110 11.90 -48.44 19.92
N HIS A 111 12.23 -47.24 19.45
CA HIS A 111 13.41 -46.53 19.94
C HIS A 111 13.10 -45.05 20.19
N LYS A 112 13.23 -44.67 21.48
CA LYS A 112 13.29 -43.30 22.00
C LYS A 112 14.49 -42.59 21.39
N LEU A 113 14.29 -41.40 20.82
CA LEU A 113 15.39 -40.48 20.52
C LEU A 113 15.55 -39.49 21.68
N ASN A 114 16.75 -39.51 22.25
CA ASN A 114 17.24 -38.66 23.32
C ASN A 114 17.28 -37.20 22.87
N ALA A 115 16.49 -36.34 23.51
CA ALA A 115 16.72 -34.90 23.56
C ALA A 115 17.85 -34.64 24.57
N ASN A 116 19.12 -34.77 24.13
CA ASN A 116 20.31 -34.23 24.80
C ASN A 116 21.56 -34.52 23.97
N ALA A 117 21.75 -33.78 22.88
CA ALA A 117 23.05 -33.51 22.26
C ALA A 117 22.82 -32.64 21.03
N LEU A 118 22.87 -31.31 21.20
CA LEU A 118 23.20 -30.30 20.16
C LEU A 118 23.07 -28.92 20.82
N HIS A 119 23.87 -28.70 21.87
CA HIS A 119 23.88 -27.47 22.66
C HIS A 119 25.22 -26.72 22.60
N HIS A 120 26.06 -27.03 21.61
CA HIS A 120 27.41 -26.47 21.49
C HIS A 120 27.66 -25.94 20.07
N LYS A 121 27.06 -24.79 19.75
CA LYS A 121 27.64 -23.81 18.81
C LYS A 121 26.91 -22.45 18.78
N GLY A 122 25.74 -22.34 19.41
CA GLY A 122 25.03 -21.06 19.60
C GLY A 122 25.14 -20.46 21.02
N LYS A 123 25.91 -21.06 21.93
CA LYS A 123 25.99 -20.61 23.34
C LYS A 123 26.91 -19.40 23.56
N ASP A 124 27.87 -19.16 22.67
CA ASP A 124 28.89 -18.15 22.92
C ASP A 124 28.39 -16.72 22.68
N LEU A 125 27.37 -16.50 21.83
CA LEU A 125 26.71 -15.20 21.70
C LEU A 125 25.70 -14.91 22.83
N PHE A 126 25.06 -15.94 23.39
CA PHE A 126 23.94 -15.80 24.33
C PHE A 126 24.35 -15.74 25.81
N SER A 127 25.52 -16.27 26.17
CA SER A 127 26.06 -16.15 27.53
C SER A 127 26.32 -14.69 27.91
N TRP A 128 26.82 -13.87 26.99
CA TRP A 128 27.21 -12.50 27.30
C TRP A 128 26.01 -11.59 27.62
N ALA A 129 24.90 -11.75 26.90
CA ALA A 129 23.69 -10.94 27.08
C ALA A 129 22.97 -11.25 28.41
N THR A 130 22.92 -12.53 28.80
CA THR A 130 22.25 -12.95 30.04
C THR A 130 23.10 -12.69 31.30
N GLU A 131 24.44 -12.67 31.18
CA GLU A 131 25.34 -12.29 32.30
C GLU A 131 25.21 -10.79 32.65
N ARG A 132 24.95 -9.94 31.65
CA ARG A 132 24.83 -8.48 31.82
C ARG A 132 23.52 -8.07 32.51
N GLU A 133 22.44 -8.83 32.27
CA GLU A 133 21.13 -8.59 32.88
C GLU A 133 21.08 -8.99 34.37
N LYS A 134 21.86 -10.00 34.78
CA LYS A 134 21.96 -10.42 36.20
C LYS A 134 22.85 -9.51 37.05
N LYS A 135 23.73 -8.71 36.46
CA LYS A 135 24.62 -7.79 37.19
C LYS A 135 23.99 -6.44 37.57
N LEU A 136 22.75 -6.16 37.12
CA LEU A 136 22.06 -4.88 37.35
C LEU A 136 21.01 -4.92 38.48
N ILE A 137 20.83 -6.06 39.15
CA ILE A 137 19.88 -6.18 40.28
C ILE A 137 20.66 -6.57 41.53
N GLY A 138 21.33 -5.58 42.12
CA GLY A 138 21.90 -5.67 43.46
C GLY A 138 20.79 -5.56 44.51
N ALA A 139 20.71 -6.58 45.37
CA ALA A 139 19.82 -6.62 46.53
C ALA A 139 20.23 -5.58 47.59
N GLY A 140 19.27 -4.81 48.10
CA GLY A 140 19.50 -3.86 49.20
C GLY A 140 18.25 -3.09 49.62
N ASP A 141 17.58 -3.61 50.65
CA ASP A 141 16.64 -3.01 51.60
C ASP A 141 15.33 -2.32 51.19
N SER A 142 14.27 -2.91 51.74
CA SER A 142 12.88 -2.45 51.71
C SER A 142 12.63 -1.38 52.77
N LYS A 143 12.04 -0.24 52.39
CA LYS A 143 10.89 0.40 53.08
C LYS A 143 10.43 1.71 52.40
N LYS A 144 9.16 1.70 51.97
CA LYS A 144 8.24 2.83 51.79
C LYS A 144 8.69 4.03 50.94
N VAL A 145 8.42 3.95 49.64
CA VAL A 145 7.76 5.04 48.90
C VAL A 145 6.83 4.37 47.88
N ILE A 146 5.52 4.42 48.12
CA ILE A 146 4.52 4.11 47.08
C ILE A 146 4.47 5.34 46.17
N GLN A 147 5.47 5.46 45.28
CA GLN A 147 5.35 6.25 44.07
C GLN A 147 4.87 5.29 42.98
N LYS A 148 3.77 5.63 42.32
CA LYS A 148 3.39 5.03 41.05
C LYS A 148 4.58 5.17 40.09
N VAL A 149 5.36 4.11 39.92
CA VAL A 149 6.32 4.02 38.83
C VAL A 149 5.49 3.95 37.56
N LYS A 150 5.37 5.06 36.83
CA LYS A 150 5.00 5.04 35.41
C LYS A 150 5.92 4.01 34.76
N GLY A 151 5.38 2.92 34.23
CA GLY A 151 6.16 1.98 33.44
C GLY A 151 6.90 2.75 32.35
N ARG A 152 8.20 2.47 32.16
CA ARG A 152 8.98 3.09 31.09
C ARG A 152 8.32 2.81 29.74
N SER A 153 8.29 3.80 28.86
CA SER A 153 7.79 3.67 27.48
C SER A 153 8.58 2.59 26.75
N LYS A 154 7.89 1.61 26.15
CA LYS A 154 8.55 0.56 25.35
C LYS A 154 9.03 1.13 24.03
N LEU A 155 8.26 2.04 23.45
CA LEU A 155 8.61 2.77 22.23
C LEU A 155 9.87 3.61 22.41
N GLU A 156 9.97 4.38 23.50
CA GLU A 156 11.17 5.16 23.82
C GLU A 156 12.38 4.24 24.02
N ALA A 157 12.21 3.13 24.75
CA ALA A 157 13.27 2.15 24.96
C ALA A 157 13.75 1.54 23.63
N LEU A 158 12.83 1.22 22.69
CA LEU A 158 13.17 0.70 21.36
C LEU A 158 14.05 1.70 20.61
N PHE A 159 13.61 2.96 20.58
CA PHE A 159 14.29 4.03 19.86
C PHE A 159 15.61 4.46 20.48
N ASN A 160 15.84 4.14 21.75
CA ASN A 160 17.13 4.26 22.44
C ASN A 160 18.04 3.03 22.28
N HIS A 161 17.55 1.92 21.70
CA HIS A 161 18.33 0.72 21.50
C HIS A 161 19.45 0.95 20.44
N PRO A 162 20.67 0.40 20.61
CA PRO A 162 21.76 0.58 19.65
C PRO A 162 21.42 0.26 18.19
N LEU A 163 20.62 -0.78 17.95
CA LEU A 163 20.12 -1.15 16.60
C LEU A 163 19.30 -0.07 15.88
N TYR A 164 18.75 0.91 16.61
CA TYR A 164 18.03 2.07 16.05
C TYR A 164 18.88 3.36 16.03
N ASN A 165 20.16 3.22 16.38
CA ASN A 165 21.13 4.29 16.52
C ASN A 165 22.48 3.88 15.92
N LEU A 166 22.46 2.98 14.93
CA LEU A 166 23.64 2.62 14.17
C LEU A 166 24.21 3.87 13.50
N PRO A 167 25.53 4.09 13.56
CA PRO A 167 26.17 5.15 12.80
C PRO A 167 25.82 5.03 11.30
N HIS A 168 25.80 6.16 10.62
CA HIS A 168 25.77 6.21 9.17
C HIS A 168 26.98 7.02 8.70
N PRO A 169 27.54 6.71 7.52
CA PRO A 169 28.54 7.58 6.91
C PRO A 169 28.00 9.01 6.84
N ASP A 170 28.87 10.00 7.06
CA ASP A 170 28.49 11.40 6.89
C ASP A 170 28.04 11.60 5.43
N PRO A 171 26.81 12.09 5.18
CA PRO A 171 26.28 12.21 3.82
C PRO A 171 27.15 13.13 2.98
N GLN A 172 27.52 12.66 1.79
CA GLN A 172 28.21 13.47 0.79
C GLN A 172 27.23 14.37 0.03
N GLU A 173 27.75 15.15 -0.90
CA GLU A 173 26.92 16.13 -1.58
C GLU A 173 25.81 15.51 -2.43
N ASP A 174 26.19 14.47 -3.17
CA ASP A 174 25.30 13.73 -4.07
C ASP A 174 24.29 12.83 -3.33
N ASP A 175 24.48 12.63 -2.02
CA ASP A 175 23.59 11.81 -1.19
C ASP A 175 22.28 12.52 -0.86
N TRP A 176 22.19 13.83 -1.04
CA TRP A 176 20.97 14.61 -0.79
C TRP A 176 20.14 14.76 -2.06
N LEU A 177 18.82 14.58 -1.98
CA LEU A 177 17.96 14.66 -3.15
C LEU A 177 17.91 16.08 -3.72
N LEU A 178 17.63 17.05 -2.85
CA LEU A 178 17.48 18.46 -3.17
C LEU A 178 18.50 19.29 -2.38
N ARG A 179 18.91 20.42 -2.97
CA ARG A 179 19.82 21.39 -2.36
C ARG A 179 19.33 22.80 -2.67
N VAL A 180 19.48 23.69 -1.70
CA VAL A 180 19.26 25.13 -1.93
C VAL A 180 20.49 25.66 -2.66
N LYS A 181 20.29 26.28 -3.83
CA LYS A 181 21.37 26.93 -4.57
C LYS A 181 21.96 28.05 -3.73
N THR A 182 23.29 28.15 -3.70
CA THR A 182 23.99 29.27 -3.06
C THR A 182 24.11 30.47 -4.02
N ASP A 183 24.42 31.66 -3.48
CA ASP A 183 24.65 32.87 -4.28
C ASP A 183 25.85 32.74 -5.24
N GLU A 184 26.72 31.74 -5.05
CA GLU A 184 27.84 31.42 -5.94
C GLU A 184 27.36 30.57 -7.13
N ASP A 185 26.51 29.57 -6.90
CA ASP A 185 25.91 28.73 -7.95
C ASP A 185 25.04 29.54 -8.93
N ALA A 186 24.37 30.58 -8.42
CA ALA A 186 23.53 31.48 -9.21
C ALA A 186 24.34 32.35 -10.19
N ARG A 187 25.64 32.57 -9.94
CA ARG A 187 26.51 33.36 -10.82
C ARG A 187 27.07 32.53 -11.97
N ASP A 188 27.29 31.24 -11.77
CA ASP A 188 27.79 30.32 -12.81
C ASP A 188 26.69 29.87 -13.79
N THR A 189 25.42 29.80 -13.36
CA THR A 189 24.29 29.37 -14.22
C THR A 189 23.71 30.48 -15.11
N GLY A 190 24.07 31.74 -14.87
CA GLY A 190 23.59 32.88 -15.67
C GLY A 190 23.96 32.84 -17.15
N SER A 191 24.97 32.05 -17.54
CA SER A 191 25.38 31.88 -18.95
C SER A 191 24.74 30.67 -19.64
N GLU A 192 24.14 29.73 -18.91
CA GLU A 192 23.57 28.49 -19.48
C GLU A 192 22.05 28.56 -19.69
N GLU A 193 21.33 29.38 -18.91
CA GLU A 193 19.88 29.54 -19.03
C GLU A 193 19.46 30.26 -20.34
N GLU A 194 20.24 31.22 -20.85
CA GLU A 194 19.95 31.92 -22.13
C GLU A 194 20.00 30.99 -23.36
N VAL A 195 20.70 29.85 -23.28
CA VAL A 195 20.85 28.93 -24.42
C VAL A 195 19.72 27.90 -24.49
N ARG A 196 19.05 27.58 -23.37
CA ARG A 196 18.03 26.52 -23.30
C ARG A 196 16.62 26.96 -23.70
N GLU A 197 16.30 28.26 -23.63
CA GLU A 197 14.96 28.76 -23.99
C GLU A 197 14.63 28.61 -25.49
N ASN A 198 15.63 28.41 -26.36
CA ASN A 198 15.43 28.33 -27.81
C ASN A 198 15.20 26.91 -28.36
N ALA A 199 15.11 25.86 -27.52
CA ALA A 199 15.16 24.47 -27.99
C ALA A 199 13.97 23.56 -27.64
N ILE A 200 12.94 24.04 -26.93
CA ILE A 200 11.81 23.19 -26.51
C ILE A 200 10.52 23.73 -27.13
N ASN A 201 10.23 23.28 -28.34
CA ASN A 201 8.93 23.45 -28.98
C ASN A 201 8.63 22.19 -29.79
N ASP A 202 8.22 21.10 -29.11
CA ASP A 202 7.39 20.03 -29.71
C ASP A 202 6.83 19.04 -28.66
N ASP A 203 5.49 18.94 -28.64
CA ASP A 203 4.61 17.88 -28.16
C ASP A 203 4.82 17.15 -26.81
N SER A 204 4.03 17.58 -25.80
CA SER A 204 3.53 16.75 -24.68
C SER A 204 2.33 17.42 -24.01
N GLN A 205 1.14 17.24 -24.58
CA GLN A 205 -0.11 17.80 -24.05
C GLN A 205 -0.60 17.02 -22.82
N TRP A 206 -0.17 17.44 -21.64
CA TRP A 206 -0.84 17.17 -20.36
C TRP A 206 -1.03 18.49 -19.63
N HIS A 207 -2.23 19.07 -19.77
CA HIS A 207 -2.61 20.28 -19.05
C HIS A 207 -2.81 19.96 -17.58
N SER A 208 -1.85 20.37 -16.77
CA SER A 208 -2.04 20.58 -15.33
C SER A 208 -3.02 21.73 -15.16
N ALA A 209 -4.12 21.53 -14.44
CA ALA A 209 -5.07 22.58 -14.09
C ALA A 209 -4.50 23.54 -13.00
N SER A 210 -3.23 23.90 -13.15
CA SER A 210 -2.48 24.89 -12.36
C SER A 210 -1.75 25.87 -13.29
N GLU A 211 -2.13 25.97 -14.56
CA GLU A 211 -1.75 27.10 -15.42
C GLU A 211 -2.56 28.35 -15.06
N GLU A 212 -2.38 28.82 -13.83
CA GLU A 212 -2.50 30.20 -13.39
C GLU A 212 -1.75 30.27 -12.05
N GLU A 213 -0.67 31.05 -12.02
CA GLU A 213 0.38 31.08 -10.99
C GLU A 213 1.38 29.92 -11.05
N GLY A 214 2.15 29.88 -12.15
CA GLY A 214 3.50 29.31 -12.08
C GLY A 214 4.20 29.89 -10.86
N TYR A 215 4.86 29.02 -10.09
CA TYR A 215 5.55 29.38 -8.85
C TYR A 215 6.15 30.77 -8.97
N ASP A 216 5.65 31.73 -8.19
CA ASP A 216 6.41 32.95 -7.95
C ASP A 216 7.82 32.48 -7.58
N LYS A 217 8.84 33.14 -8.12
CA LYS A 217 10.24 32.83 -7.82
C LYS A 217 10.47 33.19 -6.35
N VAL A 218 9.93 32.38 -5.44
CA VAL A 218 10.00 32.55 -4.01
C VAL A 218 11.47 32.52 -3.71
N THR A 219 11.96 33.66 -3.23
CA THR A 219 13.30 33.81 -2.68
C THR A 219 13.28 33.01 -1.38
N TRP A 220 13.39 31.69 -1.49
CA TRP A 220 13.53 30.81 -0.34
C TRP A 220 14.82 31.27 0.34
N THR A 221 14.65 31.93 1.49
CA THR A 221 15.75 32.43 2.29
C THR A 221 16.71 31.27 2.58
N SER A 222 18.00 31.56 2.60
CA SER A 222 19.05 30.57 2.94
C SER A 222 18.95 30.05 4.38
N ASP A 223 18.08 30.65 5.20
CA ASP A 223 17.80 30.20 6.58
C ASP A 223 16.78 29.06 6.62
N VAL A 224 17.31 27.84 6.75
CA VAL A 224 16.57 26.57 6.85
C VAL A 224 15.54 26.56 7.99
N GLU A 225 15.74 27.32 9.07
CA GLU A 225 14.80 27.34 10.20
C GLU A 225 13.52 28.13 9.90
N THR A 226 13.50 28.92 8.81
CA THR A 226 12.30 29.64 8.36
C THR A 226 11.44 28.84 7.38
N HIS A 227 11.93 27.71 6.88
CA HIS A 227 11.21 26.89 5.90
C HIS A 227 10.03 26.15 6.54
N PRO A 228 8.89 26.00 5.82
CA PRO A 228 7.78 25.21 6.31
C PRO A 228 8.17 23.73 6.49
N PRO A 229 7.54 23.00 7.43
CA PRO A 229 7.95 21.62 7.76
C PRO A 229 7.97 20.65 6.57
N TRP A 230 7.08 20.84 5.59
CA TRP A 230 7.03 20.03 4.37
C TRP A 230 8.27 20.25 3.47
N LEU A 231 8.79 21.49 3.41
CA LEU A 231 9.96 21.81 2.61
C LEU A 231 11.23 21.28 3.28
N ARG A 232 11.33 21.42 4.61
CA ARG A 232 12.40 20.79 5.40
C ARG A 232 12.41 19.27 5.21
N PHE A 233 11.24 18.64 5.11
CA PHE A 233 11.13 17.22 4.80
C PHE A 233 11.67 16.91 3.40
N HIS A 234 11.31 17.68 2.37
CA HIS A 234 11.84 17.51 1.01
C HIS A 234 13.36 17.68 0.94
N LEU A 235 13.91 18.68 1.62
CA LEU A 235 15.35 18.94 1.70
C LEU A 235 16.10 17.89 2.53
N GLY A 236 15.41 17.20 3.44
CA GLY A 236 15.97 16.13 4.28
C GLY A 236 15.97 14.74 3.65
N ILE A 237 15.49 14.57 2.41
CA ILE A 237 15.53 13.28 1.71
C ILE A 237 16.95 12.98 1.26
N SER A 238 17.47 11.81 1.65
CA SER A 238 18.79 11.30 1.27
C SER A 238 18.71 10.05 0.39
N CYS A 239 19.84 9.51 -0.06
CA CYS A 239 19.92 8.24 -0.78
C CYS A 239 19.65 6.99 0.09
N TRP A 240 19.62 7.14 1.43
CA TRP A 240 19.47 6.04 2.38
C TRP A 240 18.07 5.93 2.98
N GLU A 241 17.44 7.07 3.23
CA GLU A 241 16.14 7.16 3.90
C GLU A 241 15.34 8.38 3.45
N LEU A 242 14.01 8.28 3.60
CA LEU A 242 13.09 9.34 3.24
C LEU A 242 13.01 10.44 4.31
N TYR A 243 13.28 10.08 5.57
CA TYR A 243 13.35 11.01 6.68
C TYR A 243 14.21 10.43 7.81
N ASN A 244 14.96 11.27 8.49
CA ASN A 244 15.65 10.87 9.70
C ASN A 244 14.67 10.85 10.88
N ARG A 245 14.49 9.68 11.49
CA ARG A 245 13.59 9.48 12.65
C ARG A 245 13.89 10.40 13.84
N LYS A 246 15.15 10.81 14.02
CA LYS A 246 15.58 11.68 15.12
C LYS A 246 15.34 13.16 14.84
N ASP A 247 15.04 13.52 13.60
CA ASP A 247 14.78 14.89 13.21
C ASP A 247 13.47 15.38 13.84
N HIS A 248 13.55 16.49 14.56
CA HIS A 248 12.40 17.15 15.15
C HIS A 248 11.37 17.62 14.10
N ASN A 249 11.81 17.85 12.86
CA ASN A 249 10.93 18.21 11.75
C ASN A 249 9.86 17.14 11.49
N LEU A 250 10.11 15.86 11.77
CA LEU A 250 9.10 14.81 11.60
C LEU A 250 7.86 15.08 12.45
N ALA A 251 8.04 15.47 13.72
CA ALA A 251 6.95 15.81 14.62
C ALA A 251 6.25 17.12 14.21
N GLN A 252 7.01 18.09 13.69
CA GLN A 252 6.45 19.35 13.19
C GLN A 252 5.61 19.13 11.93
N LEU A 253 6.06 18.27 11.01
CA LEU A 253 5.36 17.95 9.77
C LEU A 253 4.06 17.17 10.05
N THR A 254 4.08 16.16 10.91
CA THR A 254 2.85 15.43 11.26
C THR A 254 1.84 16.34 11.98
N HIS A 255 2.32 17.23 12.86
CA HIS A 255 1.47 18.25 13.47
C HIS A 255 0.89 19.23 12.44
N TYR A 256 1.70 19.69 11.49
CA TYR A 256 1.27 20.56 10.39
C TYR A 256 0.17 19.88 9.57
N LEU A 257 0.36 18.63 9.12
CA LEU A 257 -0.66 17.90 8.36
C LEU A 257 -1.97 17.73 9.16
N ALA A 258 -1.87 17.46 10.46
CA ALA A 258 -3.02 17.25 11.32
C ALA A 258 -3.86 18.52 11.59
N THR A 259 -3.22 19.69 11.64
CA THR A 259 -3.84 20.91 12.19
C THR A 259 -3.92 22.07 11.21
N GLN A 260 -3.07 22.10 10.19
CA GLN A 260 -3.00 23.23 9.27
C GLN A 260 -4.31 23.42 8.51
N ARG A 261 -4.73 24.67 8.33
CA ARG A 261 -5.92 25.01 7.55
C ARG A 261 -5.79 24.48 6.12
N ILE A 262 -6.82 23.82 5.62
CA ILE A 262 -6.89 23.39 4.21
C ILE A 262 -7.35 24.57 3.35
N LEU A 263 -6.63 24.85 2.26
CA LEU A 263 -6.96 25.90 1.28
C LEU A 263 -7.63 25.37 0.03
N GLY A 264 -7.29 24.14 -0.39
CA GLY A 264 -7.83 23.54 -1.59
C GLY A 264 -7.91 22.03 -1.49
N ALA A 265 -8.91 21.45 -2.15
CA ALA A 265 -9.09 20.02 -2.27
C ALA A 265 -9.51 19.69 -3.71
N VAL A 266 -8.72 18.88 -4.41
CA VAL A 266 -9.03 18.44 -5.78
C VAL A 266 -8.88 16.95 -5.90
N GLN A 267 -9.55 16.32 -6.86
CA GLN A 267 -9.42 14.88 -7.01
C GLN A 267 -8.19 14.52 -7.84
N LYS A 268 -7.40 13.54 -7.37
CA LYS A 268 -6.28 13.02 -8.15
C LYS A 268 -6.80 12.35 -9.42
N THR A 269 -6.21 12.68 -10.57
CA THR A 269 -6.50 12.05 -11.87
C THR A 269 -5.85 10.66 -11.97
N GLY A 270 -6.50 9.77 -12.74
CA GLY A 270 -5.98 8.43 -13.05
C GLY A 270 -5.88 7.48 -11.85
N GLY A 271 -6.59 7.76 -10.75
CA GLY A 271 -6.61 6.90 -9.56
C GLY A 271 -7.54 5.70 -9.72
N THR A 272 -7.10 4.55 -9.21
CA THR A 272 -7.91 3.31 -9.11
C THR A 272 -9.06 3.46 -8.11
N GLN A 273 -8.83 4.16 -7.00
CA GLN A 273 -9.85 4.47 -5.97
C GLN A 273 -9.81 5.96 -5.62
N LEU A 274 -10.77 6.40 -4.79
CA LEU A 274 -10.94 7.81 -4.40
C LEU A 274 -9.74 8.32 -3.60
N LYS A 275 -9.01 9.28 -4.18
CA LYS A 275 -7.89 10.00 -3.54
C LYS A 275 -8.01 11.48 -3.84
N LEU A 276 -7.82 12.34 -2.84
CA LEU A 276 -7.83 13.80 -3.03
C LEU A 276 -6.43 14.36 -2.82
N LEU A 277 -6.08 15.41 -3.55
CA LEU A 277 -4.91 16.25 -3.28
C LEU A 277 -5.39 17.45 -2.47
N ILE A 278 -4.78 17.61 -1.30
CA ILE A 278 -5.07 18.67 -0.33
C ILE A 278 -3.93 19.68 -0.39
N SER A 279 -4.30 20.96 -0.49
CA SER A 279 -3.37 22.09 -0.49
C SER A 279 -3.47 22.87 0.81
N PHE A 280 -2.33 23.19 1.40
CA PHE A 280 -2.16 23.97 2.61
C PHE A 280 -1.48 25.31 2.29
N PRO A 281 -1.46 26.28 3.23
CA PRO A 281 -0.67 27.49 3.10
C PRO A 281 0.81 27.20 2.88
N ASN A 282 1.49 28.13 2.22
CA ASN A 282 2.91 28.01 1.82
C ASN A 282 3.14 26.80 0.92
N TYR A 283 2.20 26.51 -0.01
CA TYR A 283 2.31 25.50 -1.07
C TYR A 283 2.45 24.03 -0.62
N GLY A 284 2.31 23.74 0.69
CA GLY A 284 2.36 22.36 1.18
C GLY A 284 1.19 21.53 0.64
N GLN A 285 1.45 20.27 0.30
CA GLN A 285 0.41 19.37 -0.21
C GLN A 285 0.41 18.02 0.51
N ALA A 286 -0.76 17.38 0.55
CA ALA A 286 -0.92 16.02 1.04
C ALA A 286 -1.90 15.21 0.17
N LEU A 287 -1.66 13.91 0.08
CA LEU A 287 -2.59 12.95 -0.47
C LEU A 287 -3.56 12.49 0.63
N LEU A 288 -4.85 12.71 0.40
CA LEU A 288 -5.92 12.31 1.29
C LEU A 288 -6.57 11.01 0.81
N LYS A 289 -6.67 10.03 1.72
CA LYS A 289 -7.53 8.84 1.54
C LYS A 289 -8.61 8.82 2.63
N PRO A 290 -9.90 8.77 2.26
CA PRO A 290 -10.99 8.77 3.24
C PRO A 290 -11.21 7.39 3.85
N ILE A 291 -11.85 7.35 5.02
CA ILE A 291 -12.40 6.11 5.56
C ILE A 291 -13.40 5.49 4.57
N ARG A 292 -13.20 4.21 4.25
CA ARG A 292 -14.08 3.40 3.40
C ARG A 292 -14.72 2.23 4.13
N GLN A 293 -14.02 1.68 5.10
CA GLN A 293 -14.44 0.52 5.85
C GLN A 293 -14.22 0.77 7.34
N SER A 294 -15.08 0.18 8.17
CA SER A 294 -14.94 0.23 9.62
C SER A 294 -13.60 -0.41 10.06
N ARG A 295 -13.04 0.08 11.17
CA ARG A 295 -11.74 -0.34 11.70
C ARG A 295 -11.69 -1.82 12.11
N ASP A 296 -12.83 -2.39 12.47
CA ASP A 296 -12.96 -3.81 12.88
C ASP A 296 -13.39 -4.74 11.74
N ALA A 297 -13.71 -4.20 10.56
CA ALA A 297 -14.23 -5.01 9.47
C ALA A 297 -13.07 -5.65 8.69
N GLU A 298 -13.16 -6.94 8.41
CA GLU A 298 -12.23 -7.65 7.53
C GLU A 298 -12.70 -7.60 6.06
N THR A 299 -11.75 -7.65 5.12
CA THR A 299 -12.01 -7.84 3.69
C THR A 299 -12.65 -9.21 3.48
N ASP A 300 -13.76 -9.26 2.75
CA ASP A 300 -14.43 -10.51 2.37
C ASP A 300 -13.43 -11.50 1.76
N VAL A 301 -13.46 -12.76 2.22
CA VAL A 301 -12.53 -13.82 1.79
C VAL A 301 -12.63 -14.14 0.30
N ASN A 302 -13.77 -13.86 -0.33
CA ASN A 302 -14.01 -14.07 -1.76
C ASN A 302 -13.51 -12.90 -2.62
N LEU A 303 -13.13 -11.77 -2.02
CA LEU A 303 -12.59 -10.64 -2.73
C LEU A 303 -11.14 -10.91 -3.14
N PHE A 304 -10.83 -10.70 -4.42
CA PHE A 304 -9.45 -10.68 -4.91
C PHE A 304 -8.71 -9.44 -4.38
N TYR A 305 -7.39 -9.56 -4.22
CA TYR A 305 -6.52 -8.48 -3.74
C TYR A 305 -6.66 -7.16 -4.51
N PHE A 306 -6.89 -7.21 -5.84
CA PHE A 306 -7.07 -6.02 -6.68
C PHE A 306 -8.47 -5.37 -6.56
N SER A 307 -9.41 -6.04 -5.89
CA SER A 307 -10.75 -5.53 -5.57
C SER A 307 -10.89 -5.07 -4.12
N ASP A 308 -9.88 -5.27 -3.25
CA ASP A 308 -9.92 -4.76 -1.88
C ASP A 308 -10.07 -3.23 -1.81
N PHE A 309 -10.63 -2.72 -0.72
CA PHE A 309 -10.74 -1.29 -0.47
C PHE A 309 -9.40 -0.73 0.02
N GLU A 310 -9.08 0.49 -0.42
CA GLU A 310 -8.07 1.29 0.27
C GLU A 310 -8.65 1.88 1.55
N ARG A 311 -7.85 1.89 2.61
CA ARG A 311 -8.25 2.30 3.96
C ARG A 311 -7.30 3.39 4.48
N HIS A 312 -7.86 4.38 5.14
CA HIS A 312 -7.09 5.46 5.76
C HIS A 312 -6.18 4.94 6.89
N ASN A 313 -6.72 4.08 7.76
CA ASN A 313 -5.99 3.52 8.89
C ASN A 313 -4.82 2.62 8.45
N ALA A 314 -4.91 1.99 7.28
CA ALA A 314 -3.83 1.21 6.71
C ALA A 314 -2.62 2.08 6.31
N GLU A 315 -2.85 3.24 5.69
CA GLU A 315 -1.76 4.18 5.35
C GLU A 315 -1.05 4.71 6.60
N ILE A 316 -1.83 5.09 7.61
CA ILE A 316 -1.28 5.59 8.88
C ILE A 316 -0.49 4.48 9.58
N ALA A 317 -1.09 3.28 9.70
CA ALA A 317 -0.43 2.16 10.35
C ALA A 317 0.82 1.68 9.60
N ALA A 318 0.83 1.72 8.27
CA ALA A 318 2.00 1.39 7.48
C ALA A 318 3.16 2.34 7.81
N PHE A 319 2.93 3.66 7.83
CA PHE A 319 3.95 4.65 8.20
C PHE A 319 4.55 4.37 9.58
N HIS A 320 3.71 4.10 10.58
CA HIS A 320 4.19 3.76 11.92
C HIS A 320 4.99 2.45 11.92
N LEU A 321 4.51 1.39 11.24
CA LEU A 321 5.19 0.09 11.18
C LEU A 321 6.56 0.19 10.47
N ASP A 322 6.63 0.89 9.35
CA ASP A 322 7.87 1.15 8.59
C ASP A 322 8.93 1.86 9.45
N ARG A 323 8.50 2.85 10.24
CA ARG A 323 9.34 3.53 11.24
C ARG A 323 9.81 2.60 12.35
N LEU A 324 8.94 1.70 12.83
CA LEU A 324 9.29 0.71 13.85
C LEU A 324 10.24 -0.37 13.33
N LEU A 325 10.18 -0.71 12.05
CA LEU A 325 11.12 -1.63 11.43
C LEU A 325 12.47 -0.97 11.10
N GLY A 326 12.57 0.36 11.25
CA GLY A 326 13.77 1.13 10.97
C GLY A 326 14.03 1.31 9.47
N PHE A 327 12.99 1.26 8.65
CA PHE A 327 13.10 1.44 7.20
C PHE A 327 13.08 2.91 6.80
N ASN A 328 12.17 3.70 7.37
CA ASN A 328 11.99 5.13 7.08
C ASN A 328 11.78 5.43 5.58
N ARG A 329 10.89 4.68 4.91
CA ARG A 329 10.65 4.71 3.45
C ARG A 329 9.22 5.04 3.04
N ILE A 330 8.32 5.20 4.01
CA ILE A 330 6.95 5.69 3.78
C ILE A 330 6.88 7.19 4.10
N PRO A 331 6.35 8.05 3.21
CA PRO A 331 6.14 9.46 3.52
C PRO A 331 5.35 9.64 4.83
N PRO A 332 5.60 10.68 5.65
CA PRO A 332 4.85 10.88 6.88
C PRO A 332 3.34 10.91 6.62
N VAL A 333 2.59 10.05 7.34
CA VAL A 333 1.13 9.95 7.25
C VAL A 333 0.51 10.20 8.61
N VAL A 334 -0.54 11.02 8.66
CA VAL A 334 -1.28 11.31 9.89
C VAL A 334 -2.78 11.17 9.67
N GLY A 335 -3.50 10.78 10.70
CA GLY A 335 -4.96 10.82 10.74
C GLY A 335 -5.50 12.22 11.01
N ARG A 336 -6.62 12.57 10.38
CA ARG A 336 -7.35 13.83 10.64
C ARG A 336 -8.85 13.62 10.55
N LEU A 337 -9.58 14.34 11.41
CA LEU A 337 -11.02 14.57 11.25
C LEU A 337 -11.20 15.81 10.39
N ILE A 338 -11.88 15.68 9.26
CA ILE A 338 -12.18 16.80 8.37
C ILE A 338 -13.68 17.04 8.28
N ASN A 339 -14.09 18.30 8.19
CA ASN A 339 -15.44 18.67 7.84
C ASN A 339 -15.58 18.68 6.31
N VAL A 340 -16.25 17.67 5.73
CA VAL A 340 -16.33 17.51 4.27
C VAL A 340 -17.08 18.65 3.57
N THR A 341 -17.87 19.43 4.31
CA THR A 341 -18.54 20.61 3.76
C THR A 341 -17.56 21.78 3.64
N THR A 342 -16.97 22.20 4.75
CA THR A 342 -16.13 23.41 4.79
C THR A 342 -14.70 23.19 4.30
N GLU A 343 -14.16 21.98 4.45
CA GLU A 343 -12.77 21.64 4.11
C GLU A 343 -12.62 20.83 2.81
N ILE A 344 -13.73 20.54 2.10
CA ILE A 344 -13.69 19.96 0.75
C ILE A 344 -14.70 20.64 -0.17
N ARG A 345 -16.00 20.48 0.10
CA ARG A 345 -17.07 20.88 -0.84
C ARG A 345 -17.05 22.36 -1.20
N GLU A 346 -16.87 23.24 -0.21
CA GLU A 346 -16.94 24.69 -0.38
C GLU A 346 -15.67 25.29 -0.99
N ILE A 347 -14.54 24.59 -0.89
CA ILE A 347 -13.21 25.09 -1.31
C ILE A 347 -12.66 24.38 -2.55
N THR A 348 -13.34 23.34 -3.05
CA THR A 348 -12.88 22.61 -4.24
C THR A 348 -13.15 23.41 -5.51
N THR A 349 -12.12 23.57 -6.32
CA THR A 349 -12.22 24.09 -7.69
C THR A 349 -12.48 22.99 -8.72
N ASP A 350 -12.42 21.71 -8.32
CA ASP A 350 -12.65 20.58 -9.21
C ASP A 350 -14.16 20.34 -9.42
N HIS A 351 -14.67 20.77 -10.57
CA HIS A 351 -16.06 20.56 -10.95
C HIS A 351 -16.48 19.08 -11.03
N ARG A 352 -15.54 18.16 -11.27
CA ARG A 352 -15.84 16.73 -11.29
C ARG A 352 -16.10 16.19 -9.89
N LEU A 353 -15.35 16.69 -8.90
CA LEU A 353 -15.54 16.33 -7.50
C LEU A 353 -16.79 16.99 -6.93
N SER A 354 -16.97 18.31 -7.15
CA SER A 354 -18.06 19.10 -6.56
C SER A 354 -19.45 18.58 -6.94
N ARG A 355 -19.63 18.08 -8.17
CA ARG A 355 -20.89 17.50 -8.66
C ARG A 355 -21.28 16.18 -8.02
N THR A 356 -20.37 15.52 -7.29
CA THR A 356 -20.63 14.22 -6.65
C THR A 356 -21.16 14.33 -5.23
N PHE A 357 -21.24 15.55 -4.68
CA PHE A 357 -21.76 15.77 -3.34
C PHE A 357 -23.28 15.65 -3.30
N PHE A 358 -23.80 14.98 -2.27
CA PHE A 358 -25.23 14.86 -2.00
C PHE A 358 -25.51 14.68 -0.50
N THR A 359 -26.76 14.87 -0.11
CA THR A 359 -27.23 14.58 1.25
C THR A 359 -27.88 13.20 1.27
N SER A 360 -27.42 12.31 2.15
CA SER A 360 -28.00 10.98 2.28
C SER A 360 -29.39 11.03 2.94
N PRO A 361 -30.19 9.95 2.84
CA PRO A 361 -31.46 9.85 3.56
C PRO A 361 -31.34 9.99 5.08
N ALA A 362 -30.14 9.75 5.65
CA ALA A 362 -29.84 9.92 7.06
C ALA A 362 -29.42 11.36 7.43
N GLY A 363 -29.41 12.29 6.47
CA GLY A 363 -29.00 13.68 6.69
C GLY A 363 -27.49 13.91 6.68
N ASN A 364 -26.68 12.92 6.27
CA ASN A 364 -25.22 13.05 6.21
C ASN A 364 -24.79 13.66 4.88
N VAL A 365 -23.71 14.46 4.88
CA VAL A 365 -23.08 14.95 3.65
C VAL A 365 -22.13 13.87 3.11
N CYS A 366 -22.37 13.47 1.88
CA CYS A 366 -21.67 12.40 1.20
C CYS A 366 -21.09 12.86 -0.13
N PHE A 367 -20.04 12.19 -0.60
CA PHE A 367 -19.50 12.33 -1.95
C PHE A 367 -18.86 11.02 -2.39
N TYR A 368 -18.69 10.83 -3.70
CA TYR A 368 -18.10 9.60 -4.24
C TYR A 368 -16.97 9.84 -5.24
N GLY A 369 -16.80 11.05 -5.78
CA GLY A 369 -15.75 11.37 -6.74
C GLY A 369 -15.87 10.62 -8.08
N GLN A 370 -14.78 10.53 -8.84
CA GLN A 370 -14.70 9.94 -10.18
C GLN A 370 -13.42 9.13 -10.37
N CYS A 371 -13.45 7.83 -10.07
CA CYS A 371 -12.32 6.92 -10.17
C CYS A 371 -12.76 5.57 -10.74
N GLU A 372 -11.82 4.66 -11.01
CA GLU A 372 -12.11 3.38 -11.66
C GLU A 372 -12.99 2.46 -10.80
N TYR A 373 -12.71 2.36 -9.50
CA TYR A 373 -13.43 1.49 -8.58
C TYR A 373 -14.07 2.27 -7.44
N TYR A 374 -15.32 1.93 -7.12
CA TYR A 374 -16.04 2.40 -5.93
C TYR A 374 -16.27 3.93 -5.86
N CYS A 375 -16.24 4.61 -7.01
CA CYS A 375 -16.63 6.02 -7.14
C CYS A 375 -18.00 6.15 -7.80
N ALA A 376 -19.05 5.74 -7.08
CA ALA A 376 -20.44 5.86 -7.51
C ALA A 376 -21.37 6.13 -6.31
N ALA A 377 -22.61 6.52 -6.55
CA ALA A 377 -23.57 6.87 -5.50
C ALA A 377 -23.91 5.69 -4.56
N GLU A 378 -23.70 4.45 -5.02
CA GLU A 378 -23.84 3.22 -4.24
C GLU A 378 -22.65 2.98 -3.30
N HIS A 379 -21.52 3.65 -3.56
CA HIS A 379 -20.30 3.56 -2.78
C HIS A 379 -19.82 4.97 -2.39
N PRO A 380 -20.60 5.75 -1.61
CA PRO A 380 -20.16 7.06 -1.16
C PRO A 380 -19.21 6.95 0.03
N VAL A 381 -18.46 8.02 0.30
CA VAL A 381 -17.95 8.33 1.64
C VAL A 381 -18.82 9.42 2.25
N CYS A 382 -19.16 9.27 3.53
CA CYS A 382 -20.13 10.12 4.20
C CYS A 382 -19.61 10.58 5.55
N GLY A 383 -19.77 11.87 5.85
CA GLY A 383 -19.54 12.39 7.20
C GLY A 383 -20.62 11.94 8.19
N GLN A 384 -20.42 12.29 9.46
CA GLN A 384 -21.40 12.06 10.53
C GLN A 384 -21.69 13.33 11.36
N PRO A 385 -22.62 14.20 10.91
CA PRO A 385 -23.13 14.28 9.54
C PRO A 385 -22.14 14.95 8.57
N HIS A 386 -21.18 15.74 9.06
CA HIS A 386 -20.19 16.44 8.24
C HIS A 386 -18.75 15.96 8.46
N VAL A 387 -18.45 15.39 9.62
CA VAL A 387 -17.07 15.02 9.98
C VAL A 387 -16.74 13.64 9.42
N LEU A 388 -15.59 13.52 8.75
CA LEU A 388 -15.09 12.29 8.15
C LEU A 388 -13.64 12.04 8.60
N GLU A 389 -13.32 10.79 8.92
CA GLU A 389 -11.94 10.36 9.17
C GLU A 389 -11.18 10.20 7.86
N VAL A 390 -9.95 10.69 7.83
CA VAL A 390 -9.07 10.59 6.66
C VAL A 390 -7.63 10.34 7.09
N SER A 391 -6.82 9.79 6.18
CA SER A 391 -5.37 9.85 6.27
C SER A 391 -4.84 10.94 5.37
N LEU A 392 -3.80 11.64 5.81
CA LEU A 392 -3.06 12.64 5.07
C LEU A 392 -1.60 12.21 4.98
N ALA A 393 -1.18 11.79 3.78
CA ALA A 393 0.21 11.48 3.49
C ALA A 393 0.89 12.71 2.90
N ALA A 394 2.04 13.12 3.45
CA ALA A 394 2.86 14.19 2.89
C ALA A 394 3.17 13.90 1.41
N MET A 395 2.97 14.89 0.53
CA MET A 395 3.41 14.75 -0.86
C MET A 395 4.94 14.69 -0.93
N LEU A 396 5.45 13.80 -1.76
CA LEU A 396 6.86 13.83 -2.18
C LEU A 396 7.13 15.06 -3.05
N PRO A 397 8.41 15.45 -3.25
CA PRO A 397 8.74 16.53 -4.18
C PRO A 397 8.12 16.29 -5.56
N ASP A 398 7.78 17.39 -6.22
CA ASP A 398 7.21 17.35 -7.56
C ASP A 398 8.15 16.61 -8.53
N LEU A 399 7.57 15.89 -9.50
CA LEU A 399 8.34 15.09 -10.46
C LEU A 399 9.27 15.96 -11.33
N THR A 400 8.98 17.25 -11.51
CA THR A 400 9.85 18.21 -12.20
C THR A 400 11.13 18.53 -11.42
N LEU A 401 11.07 18.45 -10.08
CA LEU A 401 12.22 18.70 -9.20
C LEU A 401 12.98 17.43 -8.85
N ALA A 402 12.25 16.34 -8.59
CA ALA A 402 12.82 15.04 -8.26
C ALA A 402 12.11 13.92 -9.04
N PRO A 403 12.55 13.65 -10.29
CA PRO A 403 12.04 12.55 -11.07
C PRO A 403 12.13 11.22 -10.32
N ARG A 404 11.08 10.41 -10.45
CA ARG A 404 11.00 9.07 -9.87
C ARG A 404 10.80 8.04 -10.95
N ARG A 405 11.52 6.93 -10.81
CA ARG A 405 11.38 5.77 -11.67
C ARG A 405 10.46 4.75 -11.04
N SER A 406 9.40 4.39 -11.76
CA SER A 406 8.53 3.28 -11.39
C SER A 406 9.10 1.96 -11.91
N TRP A 407 9.17 0.96 -11.03
CA TRP A 407 9.68 -0.37 -11.32
C TRP A 407 8.58 -1.40 -11.12
N ARG A 408 8.43 -2.29 -12.11
CA ARG A 408 7.54 -3.44 -11.98
C ARG A 408 8.15 -4.46 -11.02
N SER A 409 7.41 -4.85 -9.99
CA SER A 409 7.84 -5.89 -9.05
C SER A 409 8.01 -7.25 -9.78
N PRO A 410 9.11 -8.00 -9.56
CA PRO A 410 9.26 -9.35 -10.10
C PRO A 410 8.18 -10.30 -9.56
N TRP A 411 7.78 -10.10 -8.30
CA TRP A 411 6.70 -10.84 -7.64
C TRP A 411 5.33 -10.18 -7.81
N ARG A 412 5.16 -9.29 -8.80
CA ARG A 412 3.84 -8.77 -9.17
C ARG A 412 2.91 -9.95 -9.46
N ARG A 413 1.73 -9.94 -8.82
CA ARG A 413 0.66 -10.90 -9.07
C ARG A 413 0.10 -10.79 -10.50
N SER A 414 -0.74 -11.73 -10.90
CA SER A 414 -1.27 -11.77 -12.26
C SER A 414 -2.29 -10.67 -12.57
N TYR A 415 -2.98 -10.13 -11.55
CA TYR A 415 -4.19 -9.30 -11.70
C TYR A 415 -5.24 -10.00 -12.56
N SER A 416 -5.37 -11.31 -12.35
CA SER A 416 -6.27 -12.18 -13.08
C SER A 416 -6.97 -13.11 -12.11
N ARG A 417 -8.24 -13.40 -12.39
CA ARG A 417 -9.04 -14.38 -11.63
C ARG A 417 -8.67 -15.83 -11.92
N THR A 418 -7.96 -16.08 -13.02
CA THR A 418 -7.68 -17.44 -13.53
C THR A 418 -6.22 -17.71 -13.80
N LYS A 419 -5.41 -16.68 -14.06
CA LYS A 419 -3.98 -16.87 -14.36
C LYS A 419 -3.15 -16.80 -13.08
N LEU A 420 -2.24 -17.75 -12.93
CA LEU A 420 -1.14 -17.65 -11.98
C LEU A 420 0.03 -16.87 -12.58
N ALA A 421 0.72 -16.09 -11.75
CA ALA A 421 1.97 -15.41 -12.08
C ALA A 421 3.13 -16.42 -12.22
N PRO A 422 4.23 -16.06 -12.91
CA PRO A 422 5.37 -16.97 -13.09
C PRO A 422 5.96 -17.49 -11.78
N TRP A 423 6.14 -16.60 -10.79
CA TRP A 423 6.70 -16.95 -9.48
C TRP A 423 5.80 -17.87 -8.64
N GLU A 424 4.49 -17.95 -8.94
CA GLU A 424 3.56 -18.88 -8.29
C GLU A 424 3.70 -20.32 -8.81
N LYS A 425 4.33 -20.49 -9.99
CA LYS A 425 4.51 -21.80 -10.65
C LYS A 425 5.90 -22.37 -10.48
N ASP A 426 6.89 -21.50 -10.29
CA ASP A 426 8.30 -21.85 -10.24
C ASP A 426 8.88 -21.56 -8.85
N LEU A 427 9.26 -22.61 -8.12
CA LEU A 427 9.86 -22.50 -6.79
C LEU A 427 11.28 -21.91 -6.84
N THR A 428 11.97 -22.02 -7.99
CA THR A 428 13.31 -21.48 -8.24
C THR A 428 13.29 -20.13 -8.96
N TYR A 429 12.13 -19.47 -9.03
CA TYR A 429 11.96 -18.22 -9.77
C TYR A 429 12.98 -17.14 -9.38
N CYS A 430 13.37 -17.07 -8.10
CA CYS A 430 14.35 -16.09 -7.64
C CYS A 430 15.74 -16.25 -8.28
N ASP A 431 16.13 -17.44 -8.73
CA ASP A 431 17.43 -17.64 -9.38
C ASP A 431 17.53 -16.85 -10.69
N THR A 432 16.41 -16.74 -11.41
CA THR A 432 16.30 -15.88 -12.59
C THR A 432 16.32 -14.40 -12.19
N VAL A 433 15.61 -14.03 -11.10
CA VAL A 433 15.60 -12.65 -10.60
C VAL A 433 17.00 -12.20 -10.21
N LYS A 434 17.77 -13.02 -9.49
CA LYS A 434 19.16 -12.77 -9.09
C LYS A 434 20.11 -12.51 -10.28
N GLN A 435 19.75 -12.93 -11.48
CA GLN A 435 20.52 -12.68 -12.71
C GLN A 435 20.01 -11.48 -13.52
N THR A 436 18.84 -10.94 -13.16
CA THR A 436 18.16 -9.89 -13.92
C THR A 436 18.48 -8.50 -13.35
N PRO A 437 18.99 -7.55 -14.15
CA PRO A 437 19.13 -6.17 -13.71
C PRO A 437 17.78 -5.54 -13.32
N PRO A 438 17.71 -4.71 -12.26
CA PRO A 438 18.80 -4.27 -11.38
C PRO A 438 19.04 -5.18 -10.15
N TYR A 439 18.43 -6.36 -10.06
CA TYR A 439 18.46 -7.23 -8.87
C TYR A 439 19.74 -8.06 -8.73
N ASN A 440 20.56 -8.09 -9.77
CA ASN A 440 21.82 -8.83 -9.82
C ASN A 440 23.01 -8.10 -9.17
N HIS A 441 22.84 -6.84 -8.77
CA HIS A 441 23.88 -6.02 -8.13
C HIS A 441 23.34 -5.17 -6.97
N GLY A 442 24.24 -4.72 -6.11
CA GLY A 442 23.95 -3.81 -5.01
C GLY A 442 22.94 -4.36 -3.99
N THR A 443 22.18 -3.47 -3.39
CA THR A 443 21.21 -3.80 -2.32
C THR A 443 19.82 -4.11 -2.83
N ARG A 444 19.56 -3.96 -4.14
CA ARG A 444 18.21 -3.93 -4.70
C ARG A 444 17.36 -5.16 -4.39
N LEU A 445 17.97 -6.35 -4.36
CA LEU A 445 17.25 -7.58 -4.01
C LEU A 445 16.85 -7.60 -2.53
N VAL A 446 17.75 -7.23 -1.63
CA VAL A 446 17.45 -7.20 -0.19
C VAL A 446 16.54 -6.03 0.19
N ASP A 447 16.53 -4.97 -0.60
CA ASP A 447 15.51 -3.91 -0.54
C ASP A 447 14.09 -4.42 -0.84
N LEU A 448 13.94 -5.23 -1.88
CA LEU A 448 12.66 -5.88 -2.19
C LEU A 448 12.22 -6.83 -1.08
N ILE A 449 13.17 -7.51 -0.42
CA ILE A 449 12.87 -8.43 0.66
C ILE A 449 12.40 -7.68 1.91
N ASP A 450 13.03 -6.55 2.27
CA ASP A 450 12.55 -5.70 3.36
C ASP A 450 11.12 -5.19 3.09
N MET A 451 10.82 -4.79 1.85
CA MET A 451 9.48 -4.41 1.43
C MET A 451 8.49 -5.59 1.52
N ALA A 452 8.89 -6.81 1.13
CA ALA A 452 8.06 -8.00 1.24
C ALA A 452 7.78 -8.40 2.70
N VAL A 453 8.75 -8.22 3.60
CA VAL A 453 8.57 -8.40 5.05
C VAL A 453 7.56 -7.39 5.59
N LEU A 454 7.69 -6.10 5.24
CA LEU A 454 6.71 -5.08 5.59
C LEU A 454 5.31 -5.45 5.09
N ASP A 455 5.19 -5.73 3.79
CA ASP A 455 3.94 -6.08 3.13
C ASP A 455 3.29 -7.33 3.77
N PHE A 456 4.07 -8.34 4.16
CA PHE A 456 3.53 -9.52 4.84
C PHE A 456 3.02 -9.21 6.24
N LEU A 457 3.78 -8.48 7.05
CA LEU A 457 3.36 -8.09 8.41
C LEU A 457 2.02 -7.35 8.36
N MET A 458 1.85 -6.46 7.39
CA MET A 458 0.60 -5.71 7.22
C MET A 458 -0.43 -6.40 6.30
N SER A 459 -0.13 -7.57 5.74
CA SER A 459 -0.98 -8.32 4.80
C SER A 459 -1.37 -7.53 3.53
N ASN A 460 -0.45 -6.74 2.98
CA ASN A 460 -0.62 -6.05 1.70
C ASN A 460 -0.24 -6.97 0.53
N MET A 461 -1.22 -7.35 -0.28
CA MET A 461 -1.02 -8.21 -1.45
C MET A 461 -0.81 -7.43 -2.76
N ASP A 462 -0.96 -6.10 -2.74
CA ASP A 462 -1.11 -5.29 -3.96
C ASP A 462 0.16 -4.54 -4.37
N ARG A 463 1.33 -5.02 -3.94
CA ARG A 463 2.64 -4.47 -4.33
C ARG A 463 3.01 -4.82 -5.78
N HIS A 464 2.34 -4.20 -6.75
CA HIS A 464 2.63 -4.42 -8.16
C HIS A 464 3.86 -3.67 -8.66
N HIS A 465 4.12 -2.50 -8.09
CA HIS A 465 5.22 -1.61 -8.46
C HIS A 465 5.86 -1.03 -7.19
N TYR A 466 7.06 -0.51 -7.36
CA TYR A 466 7.75 0.31 -6.38
C TYR A 466 8.46 1.46 -7.09
N GLU A 467 8.82 2.52 -6.37
CA GLU A 467 9.49 3.69 -6.94
C GLU A 467 10.88 3.90 -6.33
N THR A 468 11.77 4.53 -7.10
CA THR A 468 13.06 5.08 -6.63
C THR A 468 13.22 6.50 -7.14
N PHE A 469 14.00 7.33 -6.45
CA PHE A 469 14.43 8.61 -7.00
C PHE A 469 15.48 8.37 -8.09
N GLU A 470 15.32 8.99 -9.26
CA GLU A 470 16.24 8.76 -10.38
C GLU A 470 17.64 9.27 -10.11
N LYS A 471 17.76 10.38 -9.36
CA LYS A 471 19.03 11.01 -8.99
C LYS A 471 20.00 10.02 -8.34
N PHE A 472 19.51 9.13 -7.48
CA PHE A 472 20.35 8.16 -6.75
C PHE A 472 20.64 6.88 -7.55
N GLY A 473 20.13 6.75 -8.78
CA GLY A 473 20.37 5.59 -9.62
C GLY A 473 19.82 4.29 -9.03
N ASN A 474 20.63 3.23 -9.03
CA ASN A 474 20.19 1.91 -8.57
C ASN A 474 20.51 1.63 -7.09
N GLU A 475 21.44 2.37 -6.50
CA GLU A 475 21.95 2.19 -5.14
C GLU A 475 21.21 3.12 -4.17
N THR A 476 19.91 2.88 -4.03
CA THR A 476 19.02 3.68 -3.18
C THR A 476 17.93 2.78 -2.60
N PHE A 477 17.32 3.23 -1.51
CA PHE A 477 16.14 2.59 -0.95
C PHE A 477 14.92 2.65 -1.90
N LEU A 478 13.93 1.79 -1.63
CA LEU A 478 12.65 1.76 -2.35
C LEU A 478 11.59 2.55 -1.60
N LEU A 479 10.83 3.38 -2.32
CA LEU A 479 9.69 4.09 -1.76
C LEU A 479 8.53 3.11 -1.53
N HIS A 480 8.07 3.02 -0.28
CA HIS A 480 6.98 2.14 0.15
C HIS A 480 5.63 2.88 0.02
N LEU A 481 5.18 3.17 -1.21
CA LEU A 481 3.96 3.98 -1.46
C LEU A 481 2.69 3.12 -1.55
N ASP A 482 1.51 3.74 -1.45
CA ASP A 482 0.20 3.08 -1.64
C ASP A 482 -0.02 1.82 -0.77
N ASN A 483 -0.07 2.03 0.55
CA ASN A 483 -0.26 0.94 1.52
C ASN A 483 -1.73 0.75 1.93
N GLY A 484 -2.66 1.43 1.25
CA GLY A 484 -4.08 1.47 1.62
C GLY A 484 -4.80 0.12 1.62
N ARG A 485 -4.29 -0.89 0.92
CA ARG A 485 -4.84 -2.26 0.92
C ARG A 485 -4.22 -3.16 2.00
N ALA A 486 -3.39 -2.61 2.87
CA ALA A 486 -2.91 -3.31 4.05
C ALA A 486 -4.01 -3.41 5.13
N PHE A 487 -3.77 -4.26 6.12
CA PHE A 487 -4.65 -4.48 7.28
C PHE A 487 -6.10 -4.79 6.90
N GLY A 488 -6.31 -5.49 5.77
CA GLY A 488 -7.63 -5.96 5.35
C GLY A 488 -8.12 -7.16 6.13
N ARG A 489 -7.23 -8.06 6.57
CA ARG A 489 -7.57 -9.26 7.36
C ARG A 489 -6.62 -9.41 8.54
N HIS A 490 -7.15 -9.74 9.71
CA HIS A 490 -6.37 -10.09 10.91
C HIS A 490 -6.48 -11.57 11.26
N SER A 491 -7.56 -12.23 10.84
CA SER A 491 -7.81 -13.65 11.12
C SER A 491 -7.03 -14.59 10.19
N GLN A 492 -6.53 -14.07 9.07
CA GLN A 492 -5.78 -14.82 8.06
C GLN A 492 -4.43 -14.15 7.77
N ASP A 493 -3.39 -14.97 7.60
CA ASP A 493 -2.09 -14.55 7.10
C ASP A 493 -1.93 -15.05 5.67
N GLU A 494 -1.35 -14.23 4.80
CA GLU A 494 -1.19 -14.55 3.38
C GLU A 494 0.28 -14.90 3.08
N PRO A 495 0.65 -16.19 3.11
CA PRO A 495 2.04 -16.62 2.98
C PRO A 495 2.64 -16.28 1.62
N SER A 496 1.82 -16.13 0.56
CA SER A 496 2.33 -15.80 -0.77
C SER A 496 2.99 -14.41 -0.85
N ILE A 497 2.75 -13.52 0.12
CA ILE A 497 3.47 -12.23 0.20
C ILE A 497 4.96 -12.44 0.56
N LEU A 498 5.29 -13.49 1.34
CA LEU A 498 6.67 -13.83 1.69
C LEU A 498 7.41 -14.64 0.62
N ALA A 499 6.80 -14.89 -0.55
CA ALA A 499 7.46 -15.59 -1.64
C ALA A 499 8.84 -15.03 -2.00
N PRO A 500 9.10 -13.70 -2.03
CA PRO A 500 10.45 -13.18 -2.25
C PRO A 500 11.47 -13.67 -1.21
N LEU A 501 11.14 -13.61 0.08
CA LEU A 501 12.02 -14.07 1.15
C LEU A 501 12.25 -15.58 1.05
N GLN A 502 11.17 -16.36 0.87
CA GLN A 502 11.22 -17.81 0.82
C GLN A 502 11.99 -18.34 -0.40
N GLN A 503 11.81 -17.73 -1.57
CA GLN A 503 12.45 -18.18 -2.81
C GLN A 503 13.91 -17.69 -2.90
N CYS A 504 14.19 -16.47 -2.43
CA CYS A 504 15.54 -15.93 -2.54
C CYS A 504 16.45 -16.37 -1.41
N CYS A 505 15.88 -16.68 -0.24
CA CYS A 505 16.58 -16.97 1.01
C CYS A 505 17.71 -15.96 1.28
N ARG A 506 17.40 -14.66 1.20
CA ARG A 506 18.33 -13.59 1.60
C ARG A 506 17.62 -12.59 2.51
N ILE A 507 18.32 -11.96 3.44
CA ILE A 507 17.77 -10.88 4.29
C ILE A 507 18.92 -10.01 4.81
N ARG A 508 18.68 -8.71 5.04
CA ARG A 508 19.68 -7.84 5.70
C ARG A 508 19.92 -8.25 7.14
N ARG A 509 21.16 -8.16 7.59
CA ARG A 509 21.53 -8.38 9.00
C ARG A 509 20.83 -7.36 9.90
N SER A 510 20.83 -6.08 9.54
CA SER A 510 20.16 -5.04 10.33
C SER A 510 18.66 -5.31 10.50
N THR A 511 17.97 -5.69 9.42
CA THR A 511 16.55 -6.06 9.45
C THR A 511 16.32 -7.27 10.33
N LEU A 512 17.08 -8.35 10.16
CA LEU A 512 16.93 -9.57 10.97
C LEU A 512 17.12 -9.30 12.48
N LEU A 513 18.13 -8.50 12.85
CA LEU A 513 18.37 -8.12 14.23
C LEU A 513 17.20 -7.31 14.82
N ARG A 514 16.65 -6.36 14.06
CA ARG A 514 15.46 -5.59 14.48
C ARG A 514 14.22 -6.48 14.62
N LEU A 515 14.00 -7.42 13.69
CA LEU A 515 12.89 -8.38 13.77
C LEU A 515 13.01 -9.27 15.02
N HIS A 516 14.20 -9.77 15.33
CA HIS A 516 14.44 -10.52 16.56
C HIS A 516 14.18 -9.67 17.81
N LEU A 517 14.67 -8.44 17.84
CA LEU A 517 14.42 -7.51 18.95
C LEU A 517 12.91 -7.31 19.18
N LEU A 518 12.16 -7.04 18.10
CA LEU A 518 10.70 -6.83 18.14
C LEU A 518 9.91 -8.09 18.52
N SER A 519 10.53 -9.28 18.50
CA SER A 519 9.91 -10.52 18.97
C SER A 519 10.03 -10.73 20.49
N LEU A 520 10.90 -9.98 21.16
CA LEU A 520 11.15 -10.11 22.60
C LEU A 520 9.99 -9.50 23.42
N PRO A 521 9.63 -10.07 24.59
CA PRO A 521 8.56 -9.51 25.43
C PRO A 521 8.76 -8.04 25.84
N SER A 522 10.01 -7.61 26.00
CA SER A 522 10.38 -6.23 26.33
C SER A 522 10.09 -5.25 25.19
N PHE A 523 10.12 -5.72 23.93
CA PHE A 523 9.95 -4.90 22.72
C PHE A 523 8.89 -5.45 21.77
N ARG A 524 7.94 -6.22 22.29
CA ARG A 524 6.91 -6.91 21.50
C ARG A 524 6.26 -5.96 20.50
N LEU A 525 6.27 -6.33 19.22
CA LEU A 525 5.80 -5.50 18.11
C LEU A 525 4.39 -4.95 18.33
N SER A 526 3.44 -5.77 18.77
CA SER A 526 2.08 -5.32 19.06
C SER A 526 2.01 -4.20 20.11
N ASP A 527 2.79 -4.29 21.18
CA ASP A 527 2.80 -3.29 22.26
C ASP A 527 3.40 -1.96 21.78
N ILE A 528 4.51 -2.02 21.05
CA ILE A 528 5.16 -0.83 20.51
C ILE A 528 4.31 -0.19 19.42
N MET A 529 3.69 -0.99 18.55
CA MET A 529 2.76 -0.49 17.54
C MET A 529 1.57 0.20 18.18
N ARG A 530 0.98 -0.38 19.24
CA ARG A 530 -0.09 0.25 20.03
C ARG A 530 0.34 1.60 20.60
N GLU A 531 1.52 1.66 21.20
CA GLU A 531 2.07 2.91 21.79
C GLU A 531 2.38 3.96 20.72
N SER A 532 2.92 3.55 19.57
CA SER A 532 3.24 4.41 18.44
C SER A 532 1.97 5.01 17.81
N LEU A 533 0.95 4.18 17.55
CA LEU A 533 -0.33 4.63 16.98
C LEU A 533 -1.15 5.51 17.92
N ALA A 534 -0.97 5.37 19.23
CA ALA A 534 -1.64 6.23 20.21
C ALA A 534 -1.21 7.70 20.15
N GLN A 535 -0.13 8.01 19.41
CA GLN A 535 0.33 9.38 19.16
C GLN A 535 -0.41 10.05 17.98
N ASP A 536 -1.11 9.29 17.15
CA ASP A 536 -1.88 9.83 16.03
C ASP A 536 -3.14 10.57 16.53
N PRO A 537 -3.53 11.71 15.93
CA PRO A 537 -4.72 12.45 16.33
C PRO A 537 -6.02 11.63 16.30
N LEU A 538 -6.16 10.64 15.40
CA LEU A 538 -7.36 9.80 15.34
C LEU A 538 -7.47 8.79 16.48
N ALA A 539 -6.43 8.64 17.31
CA ALA A 539 -6.47 7.79 18.50
C ALA A 539 -7.51 8.26 19.52
N VAL A 540 -7.88 9.56 19.54
CA VAL A 540 -8.93 10.10 20.42
C VAL A 540 -10.33 9.63 20.03
N VAL A 541 -10.53 9.22 18.76
CA VAL A 541 -11.81 8.71 18.26
C VAL A 541 -11.94 7.23 18.59
N ALA A 542 -10.91 6.46 18.24
CA ALA A 542 -10.79 5.04 18.52
C ALA A 542 -9.32 4.60 18.26
N PRO A 543 -8.91 3.38 18.65
CA PRO A 543 -7.66 2.79 18.18
C PRO A 543 -7.63 2.65 16.65
N LEU A 544 -6.52 2.99 15.99
CA LEU A 544 -6.37 2.91 14.52
C LEU A 544 -6.38 1.46 14.00
N LEU A 545 -5.79 0.55 14.78
CA LEU A 545 -5.84 -0.89 14.56
C LEU A 545 -6.56 -1.55 15.73
N SER A 546 -7.38 -2.55 15.43
CA SER A 546 -8.02 -3.38 16.44
C SER A 546 -6.99 -4.31 17.13
N GLU A 547 -7.29 -4.77 18.34
CA GLU A 547 -6.42 -5.72 19.06
C GLU A 547 -6.14 -7.01 18.28
N PRO A 548 -7.08 -7.57 17.49
CA PRO A 548 -6.78 -8.66 16.55
C PRO A 548 -5.70 -8.31 15.52
N HIS A 549 -5.70 -7.12 14.93
CA HIS A 549 -4.65 -6.69 14.00
C HIS A 549 -3.28 -6.56 14.71
N LEU A 550 -3.25 -6.00 15.90
CA LEU A 550 -2.02 -5.92 16.70
C LEU A 550 -1.48 -7.32 17.03
N SER A 551 -2.35 -8.25 17.43
CA SER A 551 -1.97 -9.64 17.71
C SER A 551 -1.50 -10.38 16.44
N ALA A 552 -2.08 -10.07 15.28
CA ALA A 552 -1.66 -10.62 14.00
C ALA A 552 -0.23 -10.19 13.62
N LEU A 553 0.21 -8.96 13.98
CA LEU A 553 1.58 -8.52 13.75
C LEU A 553 2.61 -9.41 14.45
N ASP A 554 2.38 -9.77 15.71
CA ASP A 554 3.28 -10.67 16.46
C ASP A 554 3.31 -12.07 15.84
N ARG A 555 2.14 -12.60 15.45
CA ARG A 555 2.02 -13.91 14.80
C ARG A 555 2.79 -13.94 13.47
N ARG A 556 2.58 -12.92 12.63
CA ARG A 556 3.26 -12.77 11.34
C ARG A 556 4.77 -12.56 11.52
N LEU A 557 5.20 -11.79 12.51
CA LEU A 557 6.62 -11.65 12.84
C LEU A 557 7.25 -13.01 13.17
N GLY A 558 6.56 -13.86 13.94
CA GLY A 558 6.98 -15.23 14.20
C GLY A 558 7.14 -16.05 12.91
N THR A 559 6.20 -15.92 11.96
CA THR A 559 6.30 -16.58 10.64
C THR A 559 7.50 -16.09 9.83
N VAL A 560 7.78 -14.78 9.81
CA VAL A 560 8.96 -14.23 9.11
C VAL A 560 10.25 -14.84 9.68
N LEU A 561 10.39 -14.86 11.00
CA LEU A 561 11.56 -15.45 11.66
C LEU A 561 11.71 -16.96 11.37
N GLN A 562 10.59 -17.69 11.33
CA GLN A 562 10.58 -19.12 10.98
C GLN A 562 11.03 -19.37 9.54
N VAL A 563 10.61 -18.52 8.59
CA VAL A 563 11.06 -18.60 7.19
C VAL A 563 12.57 -18.35 7.10
N VAL A 564 13.08 -17.33 7.80
CA VAL A 564 14.53 -17.06 7.84
C VAL A 564 15.30 -18.25 8.42
N GLN A 565 14.85 -18.81 9.53
CA GLN A 565 15.47 -19.98 10.14
C GLN A 565 15.53 -21.16 9.16
N THR A 566 14.42 -21.45 8.48
CA THR A 566 14.35 -22.52 7.47
C THR A 566 15.36 -22.28 6.33
N CYS A 567 15.48 -21.04 5.87
CA CYS A 567 16.48 -20.67 4.87
C CYS A 567 17.91 -20.89 5.35
N GLN A 568 18.22 -20.55 6.61
CA GLN A 568 19.56 -20.71 7.21
C GLN A 568 19.95 -22.18 7.42
N GLU A 569 18.98 -23.07 7.64
CA GLU A 569 19.21 -24.51 7.72
C GLU A 569 19.58 -25.11 6.36
N GLN A 570 19.17 -24.48 5.26
CA GLN A 570 19.32 -24.99 3.89
C GLN A 570 20.42 -24.28 3.09
N ASN A 571 20.79 -23.04 3.46
CA ASN A 571 21.69 -22.18 2.69
C ASN A 571 22.69 -21.47 3.60
N SER A 572 23.91 -21.26 3.11
CA SER A 572 24.97 -20.54 3.85
C SER A 572 24.97 -19.02 3.66
N ASP A 573 24.46 -18.51 2.53
CA ASP A 573 24.48 -17.08 2.15
C ASP A 573 23.10 -16.40 2.32
N VAL A 574 22.49 -16.60 3.49
CA VAL A 574 21.18 -16.01 3.81
C VAL A 574 21.29 -14.59 4.32
N ILE A 575 22.29 -14.30 5.14
CA ILE A 575 22.43 -13.00 5.78
C ILE A 575 23.31 -12.12 4.88
N TYR A 576 22.71 -11.11 4.27
CA TYR A 576 23.44 -10.01 3.66
C TYR A 576 23.93 -9.07 4.77
N ASN A 577 25.24 -9.02 4.97
CA ASN A 577 25.86 -8.27 6.06
C ASN A 577 26.01 -6.79 5.69
N ASP A 578 24.95 -6.01 5.94
CA ASP A 578 24.94 -4.56 5.79
C ASP A 578 25.58 -3.81 6.98
N LEU A 579 26.19 -4.55 7.91
CA LEU A 579 26.85 -4.03 9.10
C LEU A 579 28.37 -4.30 9.12
N GLU A 580 28.98 -4.60 7.96
CA GLU A 580 30.44 -4.75 7.87
C GLU A 580 31.15 -3.46 8.33
N GLY A 581 31.99 -3.58 9.36
CA GLY A 581 32.65 -2.44 10.03
C GLY A 581 32.06 -2.05 11.38
N TYR A 582 30.88 -2.56 11.74
CA TYR A 582 30.31 -2.42 13.09
C TYR A 582 30.77 -3.60 13.95
N ASN A 583 31.67 -3.35 14.92
CA ASN A 583 32.11 -4.38 15.84
C ASN A 583 30.92 -4.95 16.65
N ASP A 584 30.84 -6.28 16.76
CA ASP A 584 29.82 -7.05 17.48
C ASP A 584 29.73 -6.75 19.00
N THR A 585 30.48 -5.78 19.52
CA THR A 585 30.50 -5.40 20.94
C THR A 585 29.43 -4.36 21.32
N THR A 586 28.70 -3.81 20.36
CA THR A 586 27.64 -2.79 20.57
C THR A 586 26.22 -3.22 20.20
N ALA A 587 26.00 -4.46 19.76
CA ALA A 587 24.67 -5.00 19.44
C ALA A 587 23.99 -5.65 20.66
#